data_AF-A0A9X3HWJ9-F1
#
_entry.id   AF-A0A9X3HWJ9-F1
#
_cell.length_a   1.000
_cell.length_b   1.000
_cell.length_c   1.000
_cell.angle_alpha   90.00
_cell.angle_beta   90.00
_cell.angle_gamma   90.00
#
_symmetry.space_group_name_H-M   'P 1'
#
loop_
_entity.id
_entity.type
_entity.pdbx_description
1 polymer ?
#
loop_
_entity_poly.entity_id
_entity_poly.type
_entity_poly.pdbx_seq_one_letter_code
_entity_poly.pdbx_strand_id
1 'polypeptide(L)'
;MKKSICALVISSALFGCGSTVDMKKSDAVSAQPELTLKTDGTFWGFGPEGSFDIAGLYHGKYSRSASTSSWFNTINSKEGDMVAEITRTDSGETWTLVCSGGGTSVDLGSFSFGGNGPYICQISEAGQAIGEYEMARKSEAISLSTAKKEIGFIRLGSTHFNVESIHEGEGLLMSVDNPLGYSFSRGSQEIAAAQTNGAITLQTLANLPNTEMNTLALGTVASALSWRPQE
;
A
#
# COMPACT_ATOMS: atom_id res chain seq x y z
N MET A 1 1.19 -4.44 -66.90
CA MET A 1 1.65 -5.36 -65.83
C MET A 1 1.45 -4.67 -64.49
N LYS A 2 0.63 -5.26 -63.62
CA LYS A 2 0.28 -4.76 -62.29
C LYS A 2 1.47 -4.90 -61.33
N LYS A 3 1.79 -3.87 -60.54
CA LYS A 3 2.61 -4.01 -59.34
C LYS A 3 1.92 -3.27 -58.19
N SER A 4 1.11 -4.02 -57.44
CA SER A 4 0.53 -3.57 -56.19
C SER A 4 1.64 -3.48 -55.15
N ILE A 5 1.91 -2.28 -54.65
CA ILE A 5 2.77 -2.06 -53.48
C ILE A 5 1.88 -2.29 -52.27
N CYS A 6 2.00 -3.47 -51.64
CA CYS A 6 1.46 -3.71 -50.31
C CYS A 6 2.33 -2.95 -49.31
N ALA A 7 1.86 -1.79 -48.87
CA ALA A 7 2.41 -1.12 -47.70
C ALA A 7 1.98 -1.92 -46.45
N LEU A 8 2.95 -2.64 -45.87
CA LEU A 8 2.83 -3.32 -44.59
C LEU A 8 2.71 -2.24 -43.51
N VAL A 9 1.47 -1.97 -43.08
CA VAL A 9 1.21 -1.19 -41.86
C VAL A 9 1.62 -2.08 -40.70
N ILE A 10 2.84 -1.87 -40.19
CA ILE A 10 3.27 -2.39 -38.91
C ILE A 10 2.48 -1.58 -37.87
N SER A 11 1.29 -2.06 -37.52
CA SER A 11 0.60 -1.65 -36.31
C SER A 11 1.42 -2.19 -35.14
N SER A 12 2.40 -1.40 -34.69
CA SER A 12 2.99 -1.52 -33.37
C SER A 12 1.88 -1.25 -32.35
N ALA A 13 1.14 -2.30 -32.03
CA ALA A 13 0.32 -2.35 -30.84
C ALA A 13 1.26 -2.28 -29.64
N LEU A 14 1.54 -1.05 -29.20
CA LEU A 14 2.06 -0.76 -27.88
C LEU A 14 0.96 -1.10 -26.86
N PHE A 15 0.70 -2.39 -26.67
CA PHE A 15 0.26 -2.85 -25.36
C PHE A 15 1.49 -2.74 -24.48
N GLY A 16 1.66 -1.58 -23.85
CA GLY A 16 2.55 -1.44 -22.71
C GLY A 16 2.02 -2.36 -21.62
N CYS A 17 2.44 -3.62 -21.63
CA CYS A 17 2.51 -4.43 -20.43
C CYS A 17 3.41 -3.65 -19.49
N GLY A 18 2.82 -2.86 -18.59
CA GLY A 18 3.54 -2.18 -17.51
C GLY A 18 4.20 -3.25 -16.67
N SER A 19 5.47 -3.54 -16.96
CA SER A 19 6.28 -4.42 -16.15
C SER A 19 6.47 -3.71 -14.82
N THR A 20 5.70 -4.09 -13.81
CA THR A 20 5.92 -3.62 -12.45
C THR A 20 7.21 -4.22 -11.96
N VAL A 21 8.08 -3.37 -11.42
CA VAL A 21 9.36 -3.80 -10.87
C VAL A 21 9.12 -4.31 -9.46
N ASP A 22 9.58 -5.52 -9.19
CA ASP A 22 9.51 -6.08 -7.85
C ASP A 22 10.44 -5.31 -6.92
N MET A 23 9.91 -4.93 -5.76
CA MET A 23 10.71 -4.27 -4.75
C MET A 23 11.81 -5.22 -4.27
N LYS A 24 12.97 -4.65 -3.94
CA LYS A 24 14.04 -5.42 -3.30
C LYS A 24 13.61 -5.78 -1.88
N LYS A 25 13.80 -7.05 -1.52
CA LYS A 25 13.45 -7.66 -0.22
C LYS A 25 14.69 -8.36 0.34
N SER A 26 14.72 -8.66 1.63
CA SER A 26 15.73 -9.55 2.18
C SER A 26 15.59 -10.97 1.63
N ASP A 27 16.70 -11.71 1.51
CA ASP A 27 16.68 -13.10 1.03
C ASP A 27 15.75 -14.01 1.83
N ALA A 28 15.65 -13.78 3.14
CA ALA A 28 14.81 -14.58 4.02
C ALA A 28 13.32 -14.38 3.75
N VAL A 29 12.90 -13.15 3.43
CA VAL A 29 11.50 -12.80 3.11
C VAL A 29 11.19 -13.14 1.66
N SER A 30 12.09 -12.87 0.71
CA SER A 30 11.88 -13.15 -0.71
C SER A 30 11.74 -14.65 -1.02
N ALA A 31 12.33 -15.51 -0.20
CA ALA A 31 12.18 -16.97 -0.30
C ALA A 31 10.80 -17.50 0.14
N GLN A 32 9.94 -16.67 0.74
CA GLN A 32 8.63 -17.08 1.27
C GLN A 32 7.52 -16.90 0.22
N PRO A 33 6.40 -17.62 0.31
CA PRO A 33 5.28 -17.44 -0.61
C PRO A 33 4.69 -16.03 -0.55
N GLU A 34 4.28 -15.51 -1.71
CA GLU A 34 3.53 -14.26 -1.81
C GLU A 34 2.06 -14.47 -1.44
N LEU A 35 1.59 -13.70 -0.47
CA LEU A 35 0.17 -13.58 -0.17
C LEU A 35 -0.39 -12.41 -0.99
N THR A 36 -0.98 -12.74 -2.13
CA THR A 36 -1.57 -11.73 -3.02
C THR A 36 -2.82 -11.11 -2.38
N LEU A 37 -2.86 -9.79 -2.35
CA LEU A 37 -4.07 -9.02 -2.08
C LEU A 37 -4.76 -8.74 -3.42
N LYS A 38 -5.91 -9.36 -3.63
CA LYS A 38 -6.76 -9.18 -4.82
C LYS A 38 -7.85 -8.16 -4.51
N THR A 39 -8.10 -7.24 -5.43
CA THR A 39 -9.24 -6.32 -5.35
C THR A 39 -10.27 -6.66 -6.43
N ASP A 40 -11.52 -6.29 -6.20
CA ASP A 40 -12.63 -6.52 -7.14
C ASP A 40 -12.66 -5.53 -8.32
N GLY A 41 -12.10 -4.34 -8.15
CA GLY A 41 -12.27 -3.22 -9.09
C GLY A 41 -11.06 -2.83 -9.94
N THR A 42 -9.83 -3.27 -9.62
CA THR A 42 -8.64 -2.77 -10.34
C THR A 42 -7.48 -3.77 -10.33
N PHE A 43 -6.88 -4.04 -11.48
CA PHE A 43 -5.65 -4.86 -11.57
C PHE A 43 -4.44 -4.20 -10.90
N TRP A 44 -4.51 -2.88 -10.64
CA TRP A 44 -3.44 -2.06 -10.09
C TRP A 44 -3.90 -1.31 -8.84
N GLY A 45 -3.34 -1.67 -7.69
CA GLY A 45 -3.56 -0.96 -6.43
C GLY A 45 -5.01 -0.96 -5.92
N PHE A 46 -5.25 -0.09 -4.93
CA PHE A 46 -6.60 0.24 -4.47
C PHE A 46 -7.19 1.35 -5.35
N GLY A 47 -8.34 1.09 -5.98
CA GLY A 47 -9.17 2.09 -6.65
C GLY A 47 -9.82 3.11 -5.68
N PRO A 48 -10.86 3.85 -6.07
CA PRO A 48 -11.53 4.80 -5.18
C PRO A 48 -12.26 4.11 -4.02
N GLU A 49 -12.88 2.96 -4.27
CA GLU A 49 -13.49 2.09 -3.26
C GLU A 49 -13.61 0.67 -3.82
N GLY A 50 -13.79 -0.32 -2.96
CA GLY A 50 -13.96 -1.72 -3.37
C GLY A 50 -13.83 -2.72 -2.24
N SER A 51 -13.71 -3.99 -2.61
CA SER A 51 -13.41 -5.10 -1.70
C SER A 51 -12.07 -5.74 -2.02
N PHE A 52 -11.49 -6.41 -1.04
CA PHE A 52 -10.26 -7.18 -1.22
C PHE A 52 -10.26 -8.50 -0.47
N ASP A 53 -9.37 -9.39 -0.91
CA ASP A 53 -9.02 -10.66 -0.29
C ASP A 53 -7.50 -10.82 -0.26
N ILE A 54 -6.95 -11.22 0.88
CA ILE A 54 -5.52 -11.54 1.06
C ILE A 54 -5.39 -13.05 1.21
N ALA A 55 -5.18 -13.72 0.07
CA ALA A 55 -4.96 -15.16 -0.02
C ALA A 55 -6.00 -16.03 0.75
N GLY A 56 -7.24 -15.59 0.85
CA GLY A 56 -8.30 -16.25 1.63
C GLY A 56 -8.20 -16.12 3.15
N LEU A 57 -7.14 -15.51 3.68
CA LEU A 57 -6.89 -15.37 5.13
C LEU A 57 -7.59 -14.14 5.72
N TYR A 58 -7.65 -13.07 4.92
CA TYR A 58 -8.30 -11.83 5.29
C TYR A 58 -9.14 -11.36 4.12
N HIS A 59 -10.29 -10.76 4.42
CA HIS A 59 -11.13 -10.13 3.43
C HIS A 59 -11.64 -8.80 3.97
N GLY A 60 -12.04 -7.89 3.10
CA GLY A 60 -12.44 -6.58 3.56
C GLY A 60 -12.93 -5.65 2.49
N LYS A 61 -13.17 -4.41 2.90
CA LYS A 61 -13.63 -3.32 2.05
C LYS A 61 -12.82 -2.08 2.33
N TYR A 62 -12.70 -1.21 1.35
CA TYR A 62 -11.98 0.04 1.48
C TYR A 62 -12.67 1.15 0.71
N SER A 63 -12.44 2.38 1.13
CA SER A 63 -12.76 3.60 0.40
C SER A 63 -11.68 4.63 0.63
N ARG A 64 -11.28 5.33 -0.42
CA ARG A 64 -10.35 6.47 -0.38
C ARG A 64 -11.05 7.81 -0.10
N SER A 65 -12.38 7.79 0.02
CA SER A 65 -13.19 8.94 0.39
C SER A 65 -14.39 8.47 1.21
N ALA A 66 -14.25 8.51 2.52
CA ALA A 66 -15.25 8.00 3.45
C ALA A 66 -16.59 8.78 3.38
N SER A 67 -16.55 10.08 3.12
CA SER A 67 -17.75 10.93 2.99
C SER A 67 -18.64 10.58 1.79
N THR A 68 -18.11 9.86 0.81
CA THR A 68 -18.84 9.50 -0.41
C THR A 68 -19.22 8.01 -0.48
N SER A 69 -18.77 7.19 0.47
CA SER A 69 -18.98 5.74 0.41
C SER A 69 -20.22 5.30 1.17
N SER A 70 -21.12 4.61 0.46
CA SER A 70 -22.35 4.07 1.06
C SER A 70 -22.11 2.99 2.11
N TRP A 71 -20.93 2.35 2.12
CA TRP A 71 -20.59 1.28 3.05
C TRP A 71 -20.22 1.77 4.45
N PHE A 72 -19.70 2.99 4.56
CA PHE A 72 -19.09 3.51 5.80
C PHE A 72 -19.87 4.68 6.41
N ASN A 73 -21.14 4.87 6.03
CA ASN A 73 -22.01 5.97 6.46
C ASN A 73 -22.13 6.17 7.99
N THR A 74 -21.75 5.18 8.81
CA THR A 74 -21.80 5.24 10.28
C THR A 74 -20.45 5.57 10.93
N ILE A 75 -19.36 5.63 10.16
CA ILE A 75 -18.04 5.99 10.68
C ILE A 75 -17.96 7.52 10.70
N ASN A 76 -17.74 8.11 11.87
CA ASN A 76 -17.58 9.54 12.04
C ASN A 76 -16.19 9.99 11.57
N SER A 77 -15.95 9.90 10.26
CA SER A 77 -14.73 10.31 9.59
C SER A 77 -14.87 11.73 9.01
N LYS A 78 -13.76 12.44 8.87
CA LYS A 78 -13.73 13.74 8.20
C LYS A 78 -13.80 13.54 6.69
N GLU A 79 -14.23 14.58 5.99
CA GLU A 79 -14.19 14.61 4.53
C GLU A 79 -12.74 14.45 4.03
N GLY A 80 -12.52 13.48 3.14
CA GLY A 80 -11.19 13.14 2.62
C GLY A 80 -10.42 12.06 3.41
N ASP A 81 -10.97 11.52 4.49
CA ASP A 81 -10.41 10.35 5.16
C ASP A 81 -10.59 9.10 4.30
N MET A 82 -9.59 8.21 4.35
CA MET A 82 -9.63 6.89 3.74
C MET A 82 -9.97 5.87 4.82
N VAL A 83 -10.82 4.91 4.51
CA VAL A 83 -11.30 3.92 5.48
C VAL A 83 -11.15 2.52 4.91
N ALA A 84 -10.78 1.56 5.76
CA ALA A 84 -10.87 0.16 5.44
C ALA A 84 -11.43 -0.65 6.61
N GLU A 85 -12.16 -1.71 6.27
CA GLU A 85 -12.57 -2.76 7.19
C GLU A 85 -11.89 -4.06 6.74
N ILE A 86 -11.22 -4.74 7.67
CA ILE A 86 -10.48 -5.97 7.42
C ILE A 86 -11.00 -7.01 8.40
N THR A 87 -11.43 -8.16 7.89
CA THR A 87 -11.91 -9.29 8.68
C THR A 87 -11.02 -10.50 8.44
N ARG A 88 -10.58 -11.15 9.53
CA ARG A 88 -9.85 -12.42 9.48
C ARG A 88 -10.84 -13.56 9.26
N THR A 89 -10.58 -14.41 8.27
CA THR A 89 -11.56 -15.40 7.79
C THR A 89 -11.85 -16.51 8.79
N ASP A 90 -10.86 -16.96 9.57
CA ASP A 90 -11.02 -18.10 10.49
C ASP A 90 -11.69 -17.73 11.82
N SER A 91 -11.39 -16.55 12.38
CA SER A 91 -11.88 -16.08 13.68
C SER A 91 -13.08 -15.14 13.57
N GLY A 92 -13.26 -14.47 12.43
CA GLY A 92 -14.24 -13.40 12.27
C GLY A 92 -13.88 -12.11 13.01
N GLU A 93 -12.64 -11.98 13.50
CA GLU A 93 -12.14 -10.72 14.06
C GLU A 93 -12.10 -9.65 12.98
N THR A 94 -12.64 -8.47 13.28
CA THR A 94 -12.79 -7.36 12.33
C THR A 94 -12.16 -6.09 12.88
N TRP A 95 -11.31 -5.47 12.07
CA TRP A 95 -10.66 -4.21 12.36
C TRP A 95 -11.10 -3.13 11.40
N THR A 96 -11.21 -1.91 11.91
CA THR A 96 -11.47 -0.71 11.12
C THR A 96 -10.26 0.19 11.16
N LEU A 97 -9.79 0.59 9.98
CA LEU A 97 -8.74 1.58 9.76
C LEU A 97 -9.40 2.87 9.32
N VAL A 98 -9.11 3.97 10.03
CA VAL A 98 -9.45 5.32 9.58
C VAL A 98 -8.16 6.08 9.37
N CYS A 99 -7.85 6.35 8.10
CA CYS A 99 -6.60 6.92 7.66
C CYS A 99 -6.77 8.37 7.19
N SER A 100 -5.84 9.22 7.60
CA SER A 100 -5.80 10.63 7.23
C SER A 100 -4.36 11.07 6.99
N GLY A 101 -4.19 12.27 6.43
CA GLY A 101 -2.87 12.77 6.07
C GLY A 101 -2.27 12.02 4.88
N GLY A 102 -0.98 12.23 4.62
CA GLY A 102 -0.33 11.78 3.40
C GLY A 102 -0.81 12.54 2.14
N GLY A 103 0.06 12.57 1.13
CA GLY A 103 -0.17 13.26 -0.13
C GLY A 103 0.84 14.38 -0.38
N THR A 104 1.35 14.43 -1.62
CA THR A 104 1.99 15.63 -2.16
C THR A 104 0.92 16.71 -2.22
N SER A 105 1.17 17.90 -1.68
CA SER A 105 0.32 19.06 -1.91
C SER A 105 0.10 19.21 -3.42
N VAL A 106 -1.12 18.96 -3.89
CA VAL A 106 -1.45 19.28 -5.27
C VAL A 106 -1.78 20.76 -5.26
N ASP A 107 -0.86 21.56 -5.80
CA ASP A 107 -1.01 23.00 -5.91
C ASP A 107 -1.88 23.32 -7.13
N LEU A 108 -3.21 23.28 -6.96
CA LEU A 108 -4.17 23.74 -7.97
C LEU A 108 -4.48 25.23 -7.73
N GLY A 109 -3.46 26.08 -7.82
CA GLY A 109 -3.59 27.53 -7.71
C GLY A 109 -3.91 28.02 -6.29
N SER A 110 -5.19 28.19 -5.94
CA SER A 110 -5.65 28.80 -4.68
C SER A 110 -6.27 27.83 -3.67
N PHE A 111 -6.25 26.52 -3.96
CA PHE A 111 -6.71 25.46 -3.06
C PHE A 111 -5.60 24.44 -2.84
N SER A 112 -5.06 24.38 -1.63
CA SER A 112 -4.18 23.29 -1.22
C SER A 112 -5.03 22.10 -0.76
N PHE A 113 -4.99 21.01 -1.52
CA PHE A 113 -5.50 19.71 -1.08
C PHE A 113 -4.30 18.85 -0.69
N GLY A 114 -4.26 18.43 0.58
CA GLY A 114 -3.18 17.61 1.14
C GLY A 114 -2.47 18.29 2.30
N GLY A 115 -2.44 17.63 3.46
CA GLY A 115 -1.74 18.11 4.64
C GLY A 115 -0.26 17.74 4.59
N ASN A 116 0.63 18.68 4.93
CA ASN A 116 2.07 18.45 5.18
C ASN A 116 2.36 17.56 6.41
N GLY A 117 1.35 16.84 6.92
CA GLY A 117 1.44 15.98 8.10
C GLY A 117 1.75 14.53 7.72
N PRO A 118 2.18 13.72 8.71
CA PRO A 118 2.35 12.29 8.52
C PRO A 118 1.05 11.64 8.03
N TYR A 119 1.18 10.56 7.28
CA TYR A 119 0.09 9.65 6.97
C TYR A 119 -0.18 8.78 8.20
N ILE A 120 -1.39 8.83 8.74
CA ILE A 120 -1.75 8.11 9.97
C ILE A 120 -3.03 7.32 9.72
N CYS A 121 -3.05 6.05 10.13
CA CYS A 121 -4.26 5.27 10.29
C CYS A 121 -4.48 4.92 11.75
N GLN A 122 -5.65 5.26 12.28
CA GLN A 122 -6.12 4.75 13.57
C GLN A 122 -6.76 3.38 13.35
N ILE A 123 -6.33 2.38 14.13
CA ILE A 123 -6.83 1.01 14.05
C ILE A 123 -7.75 0.77 15.25
N SER A 124 -8.96 0.31 14.97
CA SER A 124 -9.95 0.00 15.99
C SER A 124 -10.59 -1.36 15.81
N GLU A 125 -11.06 -1.93 16.91
CA GLU A 125 -11.83 -3.17 16.98
C GLU A 125 -13.03 -2.91 17.88
N ALA A 126 -14.23 -3.27 17.43
CA ALA A 126 -15.48 -2.99 18.15
C ALA A 126 -15.60 -1.51 18.62
N GLY A 127 -15.10 -0.57 17.81
CA GLY A 127 -15.12 0.87 18.11
C GLY A 127 -14.07 1.35 19.13
N GLN A 128 -13.23 0.47 19.66
CA GLN A 128 -12.13 0.83 20.57
C GLN A 128 -10.81 0.94 19.79
N ALA A 129 -10.06 2.01 20.02
CA ALA A 129 -8.74 2.18 19.43
C ALA A 129 -7.75 1.20 20.05
N ILE A 130 -7.14 0.34 19.25
CA ILE A 130 -6.22 -0.72 19.70
C ILE A 130 -4.85 -0.66 19.03
N GLY A 131 -4.67 0.25 18.07
CA GLY A 131 -3.44 0.37 17.32
C GLY A 131 -3.41 1.60 16.42
N GLU A 132 -2.27 1.77 15.76
CA GLU A 132 -2.08 2.81 14.76
C GLU A 132 -0.99 2.40 13.76
N TYR A 133 -1.07 2.99 12.58
CA TYR A 133 -0.03 2.99 11.55
C TYR A 133 0.33 4.44 11.28
N GLU A 134 1.62 4.76 11.24
CA GLU A 134 2.09 6.11 10.91
C GLU A 134 3.24 6.03 9.93
N MET A 135 3.28 6.93 8.95
CA MET A 135 4.39 7.16 8.04
C MET A 135 4.64 8.65 7.89
N ALA A 136 5.89 9.06 8.03
CA ALA A 136 6.34 10.43 7.85
C ALA A 136 7.50 10.47 6.84
N ARG A 137 7.61 11.58 6.12
CA ARG A 137 8.78 11.82 5.27
C ARG A 137 10.04 11.82 6.14
N LYS A 138 11.05 11.05 5.72
CA LYS A 138 12.35 11.06 6.36
C LYS A 138 13.05 12.39 6.05
N SER A 139 13.21 13.26 7.05
CA SER A 139 13.94 14.52 6.89
C SER A 139 15.44 14.26 6.95
N GLU A 140 16.09 14.07 5.81
CA GLU A 140 17.55 14.05 5.74
C GLU A 140 18.05 15.40 5.22
N ALA A 141 18.89 16.08 6.01
CA ALA A 141 19.45 17.38 5.66
C ALA A 141 20.43 17.32 4.46
N ILE A 142 20.95 16.11 4.15
CA ILE A 142 21.88 15.85 3.05
C ILE A 142 21.59 14.44 2.51
N SER A 143 20.65 14.34 1.56
CA SER A 143 20.43 13.13 0.77
C SER A 143 20.90 13.39 -0.66
N LEU A 144 21.81 12.55 -1.18
CA LEU A 144 22.15 12.49 -2.60
C LEU A 144 21.08 11.78 -3.44
N SER A 145 20.05 11.23 -2.80
CA SER A 145 18.93 10.53 -3.43
C SER A 145 17.74 11.46 -3.59
N THR A 146 17.09 11.42 -4.75
CA THR A 146 15.79 12.08 -5.02
C THR A 146 14.61 11.31 -4.45
N ALA A 147 14.84 10.08 -3.96
CA ALA A 147 13.79 9.22 -3.42
C ALA A 147 13.11 9.90 -2.22
N LYS A 148 11.78 9.99 -2.28
CA LYS A 148 10.95 10.56 -1.21
C LYS A 148 10.73 9.51 -0.11
N LYS A 149 11.79 9.16 0.61
CA LYS A 149 11.74 8.13 1.65
C LYS A 149 10.77 8.50 2.76
N GLU A 150 10.04 7.49 3.21
CA GLU A 150 9.11 7.56 4.33
C GLU A 150 9.52 6.51 5.36
N ILE A 151 9.42 6.86 6.64
CA ILE A 151 9.64 5.96 7.76
C ILE A 151 8.50 6.10 8.76
N GLY A 152 8.28 5.05 9.53
CA GLY A 152 7.28 5.07 10.58
C GLY A 152 7.12 3.70 11.22
N PHE A 153 5.89 3.34 11.55
CA PHE A 153 5.62 2.11 12.28
C PHE A 153 4.18 1.65 12.12
N ILE A 154 3.96 0.39 12.50
CA ILE A 154 2.65 -0.15 12.84
C ILE A 154 2.69 -0.76 14.24
N ARG A 155 1.65 -0.50 15.03
CA ARG A 155 1.43 -1.16 16.31
C ARG A 155 0.01 -1.64 16.46
N LEU A 156 -0.15 -2.83 17.03
CA LEU A 156 -1.41 -3.41 17.45
C LEU A 156 -1.22 -4.09 18.81
N GLY A 157 -1.82 -3.53 19.86
CA GLY A 157 -1.54 -3.98 21.23
C GLY A 157 -0.05 -3.94 21.57
N SER A 158 0.54 -5.11 21.88
CA SER A 158 1.98 -5.26 22.16
C SER A 158 2.84 -5.55 20.92
N THR A 159 2.23 -5.79 19.76
CA THR A 159 2.96 -6.08 18.52
C THR A 159 3.35 -4.77 17.85
N HIS A 160 4.62 -4.64 17.48
CA HIS A 160 5.17 -3.44 16.86
C HIS A 160 6.19 -3.79 15.78
N PHE A 161 6.11 -3.09 14.65
CA PHE A 161 7.09 -3.15 13.57
C PHE A 161 7.42 -1.74 13.09
N ASN A 162 8.70 -1.49 12.83
CA ASN A 162 9.10 -0.30 12.09
C ASN A 162 8.75 -0.50 10.62
N VAL A 163 8.38 0.58 9.94
CA VAL A 163 8.03 0.56 8.52
C VAL A 163 8.93 1.53 7.77
N GLU A 164 9.47 1.10 6.63
CA GLU A 164 10.26 1.95 5.73
C GLU A 164 9.79 1.76 4.28
N SER A 165 9.71 2.87 3.54
CA SER A 165 9.38 2.84 2.11
C SER A 165 10.57 2.35 1.28
N ILE A 166 10.32 1.41 0.36
CA ILE A 166 11.35 0.80 -0.47
C ILE A 166 11.27 1.36 -1.90
N HIS A 167 12.38 1.91 -2.36
CA HIS A 167 12.52 2.57 -3.66
C HIS A 167 13.51 1.84 -4.58
N GLU A 168 14.15 0.79 -4.09
CA GLU A 168 15.02 -0.10 -4.86
C GLU A 168 14.20 -1.28 -5.37
N GLY A 169 14.44 -1.68 -6.62
CA GLY A 169 13.76 -2.81 -7.24
C GLY A 169 14.72 -3.68 -8.03
N GLU A 170 14.31 -4.92 -8.27
CA GLU A 170 15.13 -5.91 -8.98
C GLU A 170 15.47 -5.41 -10.40
N GLY A 171 16.77 -5.44 -10.72
CA GLY A 171 17.28 -4.97 -12.01
C GLY A 171 17.33 -3.46 -12.21
N LEU A 172 16.93 -2.64 -11.24
CA LEU A 172 17.08 -1.18 -11.31
C LEU A 172 18.49 -0.73 -10.95
N LEU A 173 19.06 0.14 -11.77
CA LEU A 173 20.38 0.76 -11.53
C LEU A 173 20.32 1.93 -10.52
N MET A 174 19.13 2.51 -10.33
CA MET A 174 18.90 3.66 -9.44
C MET A 174 17.53 3.51 -8.76
N SER A 175 17.39 4.09 -7.57
CA SER A 175 16.11 4.15 -6.86
C SER A 175 15.08 4.99 -7.62
N VAL A 176 13.80 4.63 -7.50
CA VAL A 176 12.68 5.41 -8.05
C VAL A 176 12.16 6.46 -7.06
N ASP A 177 11.51 7.50 -7.55
CA ASP A 177 11.02 8.59 -6.68
C ASP A 177 9.87 8.17 -5.76
N ASN A 178 8.95 7.33 -6.27
CA ASN A 178 7.81 6.78 -5.54
C ASN A 178 8.14 5.38 -5.00
N PRO A 179 7.61 4.98 -3.83
CA PRO A 179 7.90 3.67 -3.30
C PRO A 179 7.32 2.55 -4.16
N LEU A 180 8.09 1.47 -4.32
CA LEU A 180 7.65 0.20 -4.91
C LEU A 180 6.87 -0.65 -3.90
N GLY A 181 7.15 -0.45 -2.61
CA GLY A 181 6.53 -1.15 -1.50
C GLY A 181 7.09 -0.69 -0.16
N TYR A 182 6.84 -1.47 0.88
CA TYR A 182 7.19 -1.15 2.26
C TYR A 182 7.78 -2.36 2.96
N SER A 183 8.84 -2.15 3.73
CA SER A 183 9.49 -3.16 4.56
C SER A 183 9.04 -3.01 6.01
N PHE A 184 8.69 -4.13 6.65
CA PHE A 184 8.32 -4.20 8.07
C PHE A 184 9.44 -4.90 8.84
N SER A 185 9.99 -4.22 9.85
CA SER A 185 11.15 -4.73 10.58
C SER A 185 10.97 -4.70 12.10
N ARG A 186 11.67 -5.63 12.76
CA ARG A 186 11.86 -5.64 14.21
C ARG A 186 13.36 -5.51 14.49
N GLY A 187 13.76 -4.35 15.02
CA GLY A 187 15.18 -4.03 15.11
C GLY A 187 15.79 -3.92 13.71
N SER A 188 16.87 -4.66 13.45
CA SER A 188 17.53 -4.71 12.13
C SER A 188 17.04 -5.85 11.23
N GLN A 189 16.09 -6.67 11.69
CA GLN A 189 15.59 -7.80 10.93
C GLN A 189 14.31 -7.42 10.17
N GLU A 190 14.32 -7.59 8.85
CA GLU A 190 13.10 -7.55 8.06
C GLU A 190 12.24 -8.79 8.37
N ILE A 191 11.00 -8.55 8.76
CA ILE A 191 10.02 -9.58 9.12
C ILE A 191 9.03 -9.79 7.98
N ALA A 192 8.72 -8.73 7.23
CA ALA A 192 7.83 -8.80 6.09
C ALA A 192 8.09 -7.67 5.10
N ALA A 193 7.58 -7.85 3.88
CA ALA A 193 7.58 -6.85 2.84
C ALA A 193 6.23 -6.83 2.13
N ALA A 194 5.68 -5.63 1.95
CA ALA A 194 4.48 -5.39 1.17
C ALA A 194 4.83 -4.69 -0.14
N GLN A 195 4.65 -5.37 -1.28
CA GLN A 195 4.70 -4.73 -2.58
C GLN A 195 3.38 -3.99 -2.80
N THR A 196 3.45 -2.72 -3.19
CA THR A 196 2.26 -1.87 -3.40
C THR A 196 2.23 -1.22 -4.77
N ASN A 197 3.36 -1.21 -5.49
CA ASN A 197 3.39 -0.87 -6.90
C ASN A 197 3.02 -2.10 -7.72
N GLY A 198 1.82 -2.07 -8.30
CA GLY A 198 1.35 -3.14 -9.15
C GLY A 198 0.35 -4.07 -8.47
N ALA A 199 0.60 -5.37 -8.59
CA ALA A 199 -0.08 -6.37 -7.77
C ALA A 199 0.36 -6.18 -6.31
N ILE A 200 -0.62 -6.07 -5.41
CA ILE A 200 -0.32 -5.93 -3.98
C ILE A 200 -0.01 -7.31 -3.42
N THR A 201 1.14 -7.48 -2.78
CA THR A 201 1.56 -8.75 -2.19
C THR A 201 2.16 -8.54 -0.82
N LEU A 202 1.88 -9.44 0.12
CA LEU A 202 2.56 -9.53 1.40
C LEU A 202 3.42 -10.80 1.43
N GLN A 203 4.73 -10.66 1.67
CA GLN A 203 5.61 -11.75 2.06
C GLN A 203 6.04 -11.56 3.51
N THR A 204 6.06 -12.64 4.27
CA THR A 204 6.41 -12.64 5.69
C THR A 204 7.38 -13.77 5.97
N LEU A 205 8.21 -13.65 7.00
CA LEU A 205 8.97 -14.79 7.52
C LEU A 205 8.02 -15.94 7.88
N ALA A 206 8.52 -17.17 7.80
CA ALA A 206 7.72 -18.35 8.12
C ALA A 206 7.31 -18.39 9.60
N ASN A 207 6.16 -19.00 9.88
CA ASN A 207 5.67 -19.34 11.22
C ASN A 207 5.51 -18.15 12.19
N LEU A 208 5.12 -16.98 11.67
CA LEU A 208 4.76 -15.86 12.53
C LEU A 208 3.51 -16.18 13.37
N PRO A 209 3.45 -15.72 14.64
CA PRO A 209 2.23 -15.76 15.43
C PRO A 209 1.07 -15.02 14.74
N ASN A 210 -0.16 -15.46 14.99
CA ASN A 210 -1.36 -14.83 14.42
C ASN A 210 -1.45 -13.32 14.70
N THR A 211 -1.02 -12.87 15.88
CA THR A 211 -1.01 -11.45 16.24
C THR A 211 -0.06 -10.63 15.37
N GLU A 212 1.09 -11.21 15.03
CA GLU A 212 2.06 -10.60 14.12
C GLU A 212 1.52 -10.58 12.69
N MET A 213 0.95 -11.70 12.25
CA MET A 213 0.35 -11.82 10.92
C MET A 213 -0.80 -10.82 10.73
N ASN A 214 -1.68 -10.67 11.72
CA ASN A 214 -2.75 -9.66 11.72
C ASN A 214 -2.16 -8.27 11.60
N THR A 215 -1.18 -7.92 12.44
CA THR A 215 -0.53 -6.60 12.40
C THR A 215 0.07 -6.31 11.01
N LEU A 216 0.74 -7.28 10.39
CA LEU A 216 1.34 -7.14 9.06
C LEU A 216 0.30 -7.03 7.94
N ALA A 217 -0.82 -7.76 8.04
CA ALA A 217 -1.93 -7.64 7.09
C ALA A 217 -2.58 -6.25 7.15
N LEU A 218 -2.86 -5.74 8.36
CA LEU A 218 -3.37 -4.37 8.55
C LEU A 218 -2.36 -3.33 8.03
N GLY A 219 -1.07 -3.54 8.29
CA GLY A 219 0.00 -2.69 7.78
C GLY A 219 0.07 -2.67 6.27
N THR A 220 -0.07 -3.82 5.62
CA THR A 220 -0.09 -3.93 4.16
C THR A 220 -1.24 -3.13 3.55
N VAL A 221 -2.44 -3.22 4.14
CA VAL A 221 -3.61 -2.45 3.68
C VAL A 221 -3.39 -0.95 3.89
N ALA A 222 -2.89 -0.53 5.05
CA ALA A 222 -2.57 0.87 5.33
C ALA A 222 -1.51 1.41 4.35
N SER A 223 -0.43 0.66 4.10
CA SER A 223 0.60 1.00 3.13
C SER A 223 0.07 1.11 1.69
N ALA A 224 -0.84 0.23 1.28
CA ALA A 224 -1.44 0.29 -0.05
C ALA A 224 -2.44 1.47 -0.19
N LEU A 225 -3.06 1.91 0.91
CA LEU A 225 -3.94 3.09 0.93
C LEU A 225 -3.15 4.41 0.95
N SER A 226 -1.93 4.45 1.50
CA SER A 226 -1.09 5.65 1.47
C SER A 226 -0.69 6.06 0.05
N TRP A 227 -0.55 5.07 -0.85
CA TRP A 227 -0.15 5.32 -2.23
C TRP A 227 -1.27 5.99 -3.03
N ARG A 228 -1.03 7.19 -3.54
CA ARG A 228 -1.94 7.90 -4.45
C ARG A 228 -1.35 7.85 -5.87
N PRO A 229 -1.96 7.14 -6.84
CA PRO A 229 -1.53 7.30 -8.22
C PRO A 229 -1.64 8.78 -8.59
N GLN A 230 -0.64 9.31 -9.29
CA GLN A 230 -0.80 10.59 -9.97
C GLN A 230 -1.85 10.39 -11.07
N GLU A 231 -2.87 11.25 -11.10
CA GLU A 231 -3.81 11.33 -12.23
C GLU A 231 -3.09 11.70 -13.53
#